data_AF-A0A482TSK8-F1
#
_entry.id   AF-A0A482TSK8-F1
#
_cell.length_a   1.000
_cell.length_b   1.000
_cell.length_c   1.000
_cell.angle_alpha   90.00
_cell.angle_beta   90.00
_cell.angle_gamma   90.00
#
_symmetry.space_group_name_H-M   'P 1'
#
loop_
_entity.id
_entity.type
_entity.pdbx_description
1 polymer ?
#
loop_
_entity_poly.entity_id
_entity_poly.type
_entity_poly.pdbx_seq_one_letter_code
_entity_poly.pdbx_strand_id
1 'polypeptide(L)'
;MAASTHWVASSSLLLEEVESDDLLDALGDDVARKILVAGKQGPVTAEELADSCDVSESTIYRRLDRLNELGLVERCNPLLSTSKGSYQTRIDGLSLAVDEEGIRIEQGPSDSTIDAMETILDVIDVQRVNYDAENELVDVQFNLEPELFETFMGVYSRKRE
;
A
#
# COMPACT_ATOMS: atom_id res chain seq x y z
N MET A 1 36.11 14.93 3.38
CA MET A 1 35.01 15.45 4.20
C MET A 1 33.77 14.68 3.80
N ALA A 2 33.33 13.74 4.63
CA ALA A 2 32.20 12.88 4.34
C ALA A 2 30.91 13.62 4.72
N ALA A 3 30.02 13.84 3.74
CA ALA A 3 28.66 14.26 4.01
C ALA A 3 27.88 13.01 4.39
N SER A 4 27.66 12.83 5.69
CA SER A 4 26.72 11.84 6.22
C SER A 4 25.32 12.31 5.86
N THR A 5 24.76 11.79 4.77
CA THR A 5 23.35 11.96 4.47
C THR A 5 22.59 11.01 5.39
N HIS A 6 22.18 11.54 6.54
CA HIS A 6 21.22 10.92 7.43
C HIS A 6 19.93 10.77 6.62
N TRP A 7 19.63 9.55 6.16
CA TRP A 7 18.34 9.24 5.57
C TRP A 7 17.32 9.38 6.69
N VAL A 8 16.49 10.41 6.59
CA VAL A 8 15.27 10.51 7.38
C VAL A 8 14.42 9.36 6.87
N ALA A 9 14.34 8.27 7.65
CA ALA A 9 13.32 7.25 7.47
C ALA A 9 12.02 8.00 7.22
N SER A 10 11.46 7.80 6.03
CA SER A 10 10.21 8.42 5.61
C SER A 10 9.30 8.34 6.80
N SER A 11 9.02 9.52 7.37
CA SER A 11 8.27 9.65 8.60
C SER A 11 7.04 8.78 8.41
N SER A 12 6.95 7.66 9.14
CA SER A 12 5.76 6.84 9.21
C SER A 12 4.63 7.82 9.40
N LEU A 13 3.86 8.08 8.33
CA LEU A 13 2.83 9.10 8.30
C LEU A 13 1.69 8.55 9.13
N LEU A 14 1.88 8.50 10.46
CA LEU A 14 1.00 7.97 11.51
C LEU A 14 -0.31 7.46 10.92
N LEU A 15 -0.22 6.27 10.31
CA LEU A 15 -1.40 5.52 9.96
C LEU A 15 -1.87 5.02 11.31
N GLU A 16 -3.12 5.32 11.63
CA GLU A 16 -3.72 4.84 12.86
C GLU A 16 -3.45 3.33 12.96
N GLU A 17 -3.07 2.84 14.15
CA GLU A 17 -2.93 1.41 14.38
C GLU A 17 -4.33 0.79 14.17
N VAL A 18 -4.55 0.25 12.98
CA VAL A 18 -5.76 -0.48 12.63
C VAL A 18 -5.47 -1.96 12.82
N GLU A 19 -6.37 -2.65 13.51
CA GLU A 19 -6.28 -4.09 13.72
C GLU A 19 -6.25 -4.85 12.38
N SER A 20 -5.30 -5.77 12.25
CA SER A 20 -5.10 -6.52 10.99
C SER A 20 -6.33 -7.36 10.61
N ASP A 21 -7.06 -7.88 11.60
CA ASP A 21 -8.30 -8.63 11.38
C ASP A 21 -9.42 -7.77 10.78
N ASP A 22 -9.54 -6.51 11.22
CA ASP A 22 -10.55 -5.60 10.69
C ASP A 22 -10.28 -5.21 9.22
N LEU A 23 -9.00 -5.07 8.87
CA LEU A 23 -8.57 -4.89 7.49
C LEU A 23 -8.88 -6.12 6.65
N LEU A 24 -8.53 -7.32 7.12
CA LEU A 24 -8.82 -8.58 6.41
C LEU A 24 -10.32 -8.79 6.21
N ASP A 25 -11.14 -8.52 7.23
CA ASP A 25 -12.59 -8.61 7.15
C ASP A 25 -13.18 -7.65 6.12
N ALA A 26 -12.67 -6.41 6.07
CA ALA A 26 -13.10 -5.44 5.08
C ALA A 26 -12.67 -5.86 3.66
N LEU A 27 -11.44 -6.35 3.48
CA LEU A 27 -10.93 -6.82 2.19
C LEU A 27 -11.59 -8.13 1.75
N GLY A 28 -12.07 -8.95 2.67
CA GLY A 28 -12.85 -10.15 2.40
C GLY A 28 -14.23 -9.86 1.80
N ASP A 29 -14.77 -8.65 2.00
CA ASP A 29 -16.07 -8.24 1.47
C ASP A 29 -16.01 -7.82 -0.01
N ASP A 30 -16.78 -8.51 -0.86
CA ASP A 30 -16.82 -8.27 -2.31
C ASP A 30 -17.23 -6.85 -2.69
N VAL A 31 -18.18 -6.27 -1.94
CA VAL A 31 -18.68 -4.91 -2.20
C VAL A 31 -17.62 -3.88 -1.81
N ALA A 32 -16.95 -4.09 -0.68
CA ALA A 32 -15.83 -3.25 -0.24
C ALA A 32 -14.69 -3.24 -1.28
N ARG A 33 -14.32 -4.41 -1.84
CA ARG A 33 -13.31 -4.46 -2.92
C ARG A 33 -13.74 -3.70 -4.17
N LYS A 34 -15.02 -3.80 -4.57
CA LYS A 34 -15.56 -3.03 -5.70
C LYS A 34 -15.51 -1.53 -5.43
N ILE A 35 -15.85 -1.09 -4.21
CA ILE A 35 -15.74 0.31 -3.78
C ILE A 35 -14.29 0.80 -3.92
N LEU A 36 -13.31 0.05 -3.40
CA LEU A 36 -11.89 0.42 -3.47
C LEU A 36 -11.41 0.55 -4.92
N VAL A 37 -11.80 -0.36 -5.80
CA VAL A 37 -11.43 -0.31 -7.22
C VAL A 37 -12.08 0.89 -7.92
N ALA A 38 -13.36 1.14 -7.68
CA ALA A 38 -14.08 2.27 -8.27
C ALA A 38 -13.49 3.61 -7.78
N GLY A 39 -13.28 3.75 -6.48
CA GLY A 39 -12.67 4.93 -5.85
C GLY A 39 -11.23 5.18 -6.28
N LYS A 40 -10.51 4.18 -6.82
CA LYS A 40 -9.17 4.36 -7.38
C LYS A 40 -9.18 5.01 -8.77
N GLN A 41 -10.29 4.87 -9.52
CA GLN A 41 -10.45 5.49 -10.84
C GLN A 41 -10.86 6.98 -10.76
N GLY A 42 -11.27 7.44 -9.57
CA GLY A 42 -11.65 8.82 -9.29
C GLY A 42 -12.72 8.90 -8.19
N PRO A 43 -13.18 10.12 -7.82
CA PRO A 43 -14.26 10.29 -6.85
C PRO A 43 -15.58 9.64 -7.30
N VAL A 44 -16.17 8.78 -6.46
CA VAL A 44 -17.42 8.06 -6.74
C VAL A 44 -18.45 8.28 -5.64
N THR A 45 -19.71 8.48 -6.01
CA THR A 45 -20.84 8.66 -5.08
C THR A 45 -21.39 7.32 -4.57
N ALA A 46 -22.12 7.36 -3.45
CA ALA A 46 -22.79 6.18 -2.91
C ALA A 46 -23.86 5.61 -3.87
N GLU A 47 -24.53 6.48 -4.63
CA GLU A 47 -25.52 6.11 -5.66
C GLU A 47 -24.88 5.30 -6.79
N GLU A 48 -23.79 5.81 -7.38
CA GLU A 48 -23.05 5.11 -8.45
C GLU A 48 -22.48 3.76 -7.99
N LEU A 49 -22.04 3.68 -6.72
CA LEU A 49 -21.57 2.45 -6.11
C LEU A 49 -22.71 1.45 -5.88
N ALA A 50 -23.89 1.92 -5.48
CA ALA A 50 -25.07 1.09 -5.25
C ALA A 50 -25.53 0.43 -6.57
N ASP A 51 -25.62 1.23 -7.63
CA ASP A 51 -25.98 0.78 -8.98
C ASP A 51 -24.96 -0.24 -9.53
N SER A 52 -23.67 0.07 -9.44
CA SER A 52 -22.62 -0.80 -9.99
C SER A 52 -22.39 -2.09 -9.18
N CYS A 53 -22.68 -2.07 -7.88
CA CYS A 53 -22.56 -3.24 -7.00
C CYS A 53 -23.83 -4.08 -6.90
N ASP A 54 -24.97 -3.60 -7.43
CA ASP A 54 -26.31 -4.21 -7.32
C ASP A 54 -26.74 -4.41 -5.85
N VAL A 55 -26.56 -3.36 -5.03
CA VAL A 55 -26.94 -3.36 -3.60
C VAL A 55 -27.60 -2.05 -3.22
N SER A 56 -28.25 -1.99 -2.05
CA SER A 56 -28.83 -0.74 -1.55
C SER A 56 -27.76 0.31 -1.20
N GLU A 57 -28.08 1.59 -1.34
CA GLU A 57 -27.24 2.69 -0.83
C GLU A 57 -26.93 2.54 0.66
N SER A 58 -27.87 2.04 1.46
CA SER A 58 -27.62 1.78 2.89
C SER A 58 -26.49 0.76 3.11
N THR A 59 -26.41 -0.26 2.26
CA THR A 59 -25.29 -1.23 2.26
C THR A 59 -23.98 -0.53 1.90
N ILE A 60 -24.00 0.35 0.89
CA ILE A 60 -22.84 1.12 0.46
C ILE A 60 -22.34 2.06 1.55
N TYR A 61 -23.21 2.86 2.15
CA TYR A 61 -22.84 3.76 3.25
C TYR A 61 -22.16 3.01 4.39
N ARG A 62 -22.73 1.88 4.82
CA ARG A 62 -22.11 1.06 5.88
C ARG A 62 -20.71 0.56 5.51
N ARG A 63 -20.47 0.25 4.22
CA ARG A 63 -19.15 -0.19 3.75
C ARG A 63 -18.18 0.97 3.59
N LEU A 64 -18.64 2.11 3.08
CA LEU A 64 -17.84 3.34 3.00
C LEU A 64 -17.44 3.84 4.38
N ASP A 65 -18.34 3.81 5.36
CA ASP A 65 -18.05 4.18 6.74
C ASP A 65 -16.95 3.28 7.31
N ARG A 66 -17.10 1.95 7.19
CA ARG A 66 -16.06 1.00 7.64
C ARG A 66 -14.73 1.22 6.91
N LEU A 67 -14.74 1.37 5.59
CA LEU A 67 -13.51 1.60 4.82
C LEU A 67 -12.84 2.93 5.17
N ASN A 68 -13.62 3.95 5.54
CA ASN A 68 -13.12 5.26 5.96
C ASN A 68 -12.52 5.20 7.37
N GLU A 69 -13.18 4.50 8.29
CA GLU A 69 -12.64 4.21 9.64
C GLU A 69 -11.31 3.46 9.56
N LEU A 70 -11.16 2.56 8.58
CA LEU A 70 -9.90 1.84 8.33
C LEU A 70 -8.88 2.65 7.54
N GLY A 71 -9.19 3.88 7.12
CA GLY A 71 -8.29 4.74 6.35
C GLY A 71 -8.08 4.37 4.88
N LEU A 72 -8.87 3.43 4.34
CA LEU A 72 -8.75 2.90 2.98
C LEU A 72 -9.43 3.79 1.93
N VAL A 73 -10.47 4.51 2.33
CA VAL A 73 -11.14 5.54 1.52
C VAL A 73 -11.23 6.83 2.30
N GLU A 74 -11.40 7.95 1.59
CA GLU A 74 -11.69 9.24 2.19
C GLU A 74 -12.91 9.87 1.52
N ARG A 75 -13.65 10.66 2.28
CA ARG A 75 -14.75 11.47 1.75
C ARG A 75 -14.18 12.70 1.05
N CYS A 76 -14.50 12.88 -0.23
CA CYS A 76 -14.00 14.02 -0.98
C CYS A 76 -14.60 15.33 -0.45
N ASN A 77 -13.77 16.37 -0.42
CA ASN A 77 -14.22 17.71 0.00
C ASN A 77 -15.27 18.24 -1.02
N PRO A 78 -16.51 18.53 -0.60
CA PRO A 78 -17.58 18.97 -1.49
C PRO A 78 -17.30 20.28 -2.25
N LEU A 79 -16.31 21.06 -1.80
CA LEU A 79 -15.87 22.30 -2.43
C LEU A 79 -14.80 22.09 -3.52
N LEU A 80 -14.16 20.92 -3.52
CA LEU A 80 -13.09 20.54 -4.45
C LEU A 80 -13.51 19.40 -5.38
N SER A 81 -14.52 18.62 -5.02
CA SER A 81 -15.08 17.54 -5.83
C SER A 81 -16.21 18.01 -6.73
N THR A 82 -16.25 17.51 -7.97
CA THR A 82 -17.36 17.74 -8.92
C THR A 82 -18.67 17.09 -8.49
N SER A 83 -18.60 16.02 -7.69
CA SER A 83 -19.75 15.27 -7.14
C SER A 83 -19.83 15.42 -5.63
N LYS A 84 -20.95 15.96 -5.12
CA LYS A 84 -21.15 16.12 -3.67
C LYS A 84 -21.31 14.75 -3.01
N GLY A 85 -20.62 14.56 -1.89
CA GLY A 85 -20.72 13.31 -1.12
C GLY A 85 -20.04 12.11 -1.79
N SER A 86 -19.09 12.37 -2.68
CA SER A 86 -18.22 11.34 -3.25
C SER A 86 -17.13 10.90 -2.29
N TYR A 87 -16.59 9.73 -2.58
CA TYR A 87 -15.49 9.09 -1.88
C TYR A 87 -14.40 8.69 -2.87
N GLN A 88 -13.16 8.64 -2.40
CA GLN A 88 -12.00 8.23 -3.18
C GLN A 88 -11.14 7.27 -2.37
N THR A 89 -10.52 6.29 -3.04
CA THR A 89 -9.58 5.37 -2.40
C THR A 89 -8.29 6.11 -2.06
N ARG A 90 -7.82 5.94 -0.81
CA ARG A 90 -6.68 6.67 -0.24
C ARG A 90 -5.36 5.89 -0.29
N ILE A 91 -5.47 4.57 -0.44
CA ILE A 91 -4.33 3.66 -0.52
C ILE A 91 -4.11 3.20 -1.97
N ASP A 92 -2.88 2.79 -2.28
CA ASP A 92 -2.55 2.12 -3.55
C ASP A 92 -2.07 0.68 -3.30
N GLY A 93 -1.71 0.35 -2.07
CA GLY A 93 -1.20 -0.95 -1.66
C GLY A 93 -1.30 -1.17 -0.15
N LEU A 94 -1.11 -2.44 0.23
CA LEU A 94 -1.00 -2.93 1.60
C LEU A 94 0.15 -3.94 1.64
N SER A 95 0.94 -3.93 2.71
CA SER A 95 1.90 -4.99 2.97
C SER A 95 1.29 -6.00 3.93
N LEU A 96 1.44 -7.30 3.63
CA LEU A 96 0.96 -8.39 4.47
C LEU A 96 2.14 -9.29 4.82
N ALA A 97 2.39 -9.44 6.12
CA ALA A 97 3.37 -10.35 6.67
C ALA A 97 2.67 -11.47 7.46
N VAL A 98 3.20 -12.68 7.36
CA VAL A 98 2.76 -13.84 8.13
C VAL A 98 3.96 -14.43 8.84
N ASP A 99 3.91 -14.48 10.17
CA ASP A 99 4.98 -14.99 11.03
C ASP A 99 4.41 -15.90 12.14
N GLU A 100 5.25 -16.28 13.11
CA GLU A 100 4.84 -17.13 14.24
C GLU A 100 3.85 -16.43 15.19
N GLU A 101 3.77 -15.10 15.15
CA GLU A 101 2.88 -14.28 15.98
C GLU A 101 1.53 -14.04 15.32
N GLY A 102 1.43 -14.12 13.99
CA GLY A 102 0.16 -14.11 13.26
C GLY A 102 0.24 -13.44 11.89
N ILE A 103 -0.82 -12.72 11.53
CA ILE A 103 -0.90 -11.92 10.30
C ILE A 103 -0.82 -10.44 10.67
N ARG A 104 0.13 -9.71 10.07
CA ARG A 104 0.29 -8.27 10.22
C ARG A 104 0.01 -7.58 8.90
N ILE A 105 -0.83 -6.54 8.93
CA ILE A 105 -1.09 -5.69 7.77
C ILE A 105 -0.63 -4.26 8.06
N GLU A 106 0.18 -3.74 7.15
CA GLU A 106 0.60 -2.35 7.15
C GLU A 106 -0.01 -1.62 5.96
N GLN A 107 -0.62 -0.47 6.25
CA GLN A 107 -1.16 0.42 5.24
C GLN A 107 -0.05 1.40 4.79
N GLY A 108 -0.16 2.00 3.61
CA GLY A 108 0.81 2.99 3.14
C GLY A 108 0.20 3.95 2.10
N PRO A 109 0.41 5.28 2.21
CA PRO A 109 0.13 6.21 1.12
C PRO A 109 1.12 5.90 0.00
N SER A 110 0.70 5.11 -0.96
CA SER A 110 1.68 4.33 -1.71
C SER A 110 2.24 5.15 -2.86
N ASP A 111 3.55 5.28 -2.87
CA ASP A 111 4.27 4.84 -4.04
C ASP A 111 4.57 3.36 -3.79
N SER A 112 3.88 2.45 -4.47
CA SER A 112 4.10 0.99 -4.33
C SER A 112 5.57 0.60 -4.51
N THR A 113 6.36 1.45 -5.17
CA THR A 113 7.81 1.30 -5.30
C THR A 113 8.52 1.50 -3.97
N ILE A 114 8.12 2.51 -3.19
CA ILE A 114 8.68 2.81 -1.87
C ILE A 114 8.39 1.66 -0.91
N ASP A 115 7.14 1.21 -0.83
CA ASP A 115 6.75 0.09 0.05
C ASP A 115 7.53 -1.20 -0.28
N ALA A 116 7.71 -1.48 -1.58
CA ALA A 116 8.51 -2.60 -2.04
C ALA A 116 9.99 -2.45 -1.69
N MET A 117 10.54 -1.23 -1.78
CA MET A 117 11.92 -0.95 -1.38
C MET A 117 12.10 -1.09 0.13
N GLU A 118 11.18 -0.57 0.95
CA GLU A 118 11.20 -0.73 2.41
C GLU A 118 11.15 -2.21 2.80
N THR A 119 10.22 -2.98 2.21
CA THR A 119 10.13 -4.43 2.43
C THR A 119 11.44 -5.15 2.10
N ILE A 120 12.11 -4.76 1.01
CA ILE A 120 13.41 -5.35 0.64
C ILE A 120 14.50 -4.94 1.64
N LEU A 121 14.53 -3.68 2.07
CA LEU A 121 15.52 -3.16 3.01
C LEU A 121 15.40 -3.77 4.41
N ASP A 122 14.22 -4.18 4.83
CA ASP A 122 14.03 -4.88 6.11
C ASP A 122 14.60 -6.30 6.10
N VAL A 123 14.61 -6.95 4.94
CA VAL A 123 15.11 -8.33 4.79
C VAL A 123 16.59 -8.36 4.39
N ILE A 124 17.06 -7.33 3.69
CA ILE A 124 18.40 -7.29 3.12
C ILE A 124 19.27 -6.28 3.87
N ASP A 125 20.38 -6.77 4.43
CA ASP A 125 21.40 -5.95 5.08
C ASP A 125 22.24 -5.18 4.04
N VAL A 126 21.72 -4.02 3.60
CA VAL A 126 22.37 -3.15 2.61
C VAL A 126 23.57 -2.44 3.23
N GLN A 127 24.75 -2.73 2.68
CA GLN A 127 26.03 -2.16 3.12
C GLN A 127 26.36 -0.86 2.37
N ARG A 128 25.99 -0.77 1.10
CA ARG A 128 26.33 0.37 0.25
C ARG A 128 25.34 0.55 -0.89
N VAL A 129 24.98 1.80 -1.16
CA VAL A 129 24.27 2.23 -2.35
C VAL A 129 25.14 3.27 -3.06
N ASN A 130 25.36 3.10 -4.36
CA ASN A 130 26.04 4.07 -5.20
C ASN A 130 25.16 4.39 -6.41
N TYR A 131 24.96 5.67 -6.69
CA TYR A 131 24.19 6.13 -7.84
C TYR A 131 25.08 6.88 -8.81
N ASP A 132 25.19 6.35 -10.03
CA ASP A 132 25.81 7.02 -11.16
C ASP A 132 24.71 7.74 -11.96
N ALA A 133 24.63 9.06 -11.77
CA ALA A 133 23.65 9.91 -12.43
C ALA A 133 23.90 10.08 -13.94
N GLU A 134 25.12 9.85 -14.43
CA GLU A 134 25.42 9.97 -15.87
C GLU A 134 24.90 8.76 -16.66
N ASN A 135 24.95 7.58 -16.04
CA ASN A 135 24.53 6.33 -16.66
C ASN A 135 23.18 5.80 -16.14
N GLU A 136 22.56 6.50 -15.19
CA GLU A 136 21.33 6.08 -14.50
C GLU A 136 21.46 4.69 -13.87
N LEU A 137 22.65 4.38 -13.33
CA LEU A 137 22.95 3.08 -12.72
C LEU A 137 22.98 3.16 -11.20
N VAL A 138 22.39 2.16 -10.56
CA VAL A 138 22.45 1.97 -9.12
C VAL A 138 23.24 0.69 -8.84
N ASP A 139 24.36 0.82 -8.13
CA ASP A 139 25.08 -0.31 -7.56
C ASP A 139 24.70 -0.45 -6.09
N VAL A 140 24.11 -1.60 -5.74
CA VAL A 140 23.78 -1.94 -4.36
C VAL A 140 24.64 -3.12 -3.92
N GLN A 141 25.30 -2.98 -2.76
CA GLN A 141 26.02 -4.05 -2.09
C GLN A 141 25.31 -4.38 -0.80
N PHE A 142 25.03 -5.66 -0.58
CA PHE A 142 24.36 -6.17 0.61
C PHE A 142 24.89 -7.54 1.00
N ASN A 143 24.70 -7.92 2.26
CA ASN A 143 24.99 -9.27 2.73
C ASN A 143 23.71 -10.12 2.66
N LEU A 144 23.86 -11.37 2.22
CA LEU A 144 22.82 -12.39 2.34
C LEU A 144 23.38 -13.61 3.05
N GLU A 145 22.57 -14.21 3.90
CA GLU A 145 22.81 -15.58 4.35
C GLU A 145 22.70 -16.54 3.16
N PRO A 146 23.41 -17.68 3.17
CA PRO A 146 23.42 -18.62 2.05
C PRO A 146 22.03 -19.05 1.56
N GLU A 147 21.06 -19.21 2.48
CA GLU A 147 19.69 -19.61 2.15
C GLU A 147 18.92 -18.51 1.41
N LEU A 148 19.12 -17.24 1.80
CA LEU A 148 18.53 -16.09 1.12
C LEU A 148 19.19 -15.85 -0.25
N PHE A 149 20.48 -16.15 -0.40
CA PHE A 149 21.17 -16.05 -1.69
C PHE A 149 20.57 -16.97 -2.74
N GLU A 150 20.31 -18.24 -2.41
CA GLU A 150 19.66 -19.18 -3.33
C GLU A 150 18.25 -18.72 -3.72
N THR A 151 17.50 -18.20 -2.74
CA THR A 151 16.18 -17.61 -2.98
C THR A 151 16.26 -16.40 -3.93
N PHE A 152 17.21 -15.49 -3.70
CA PHE A 152 17.44 -14.31 -4.53
C PHE A 152 17.76 -14.71 -5.97
N MET A 153 18.67 -15.67 -6.17
CA MET A 153 19.03 -16.15 -7.51
C MET A 153 17.83 -16.80 -8.22
N GLY A 154 17.01 -17.56 -7.49
CA GLY A 154 15.78 -18.14 -8.01
C GLY A 154 14.76 -17.09 -8.50
N VAL A 155 14.63 -15.97 -7.79
CA VAL A 155 13.76 -14.85 -8.19
C VAL A 155 14.37 -14.08 -9.36
N TYR A 156 15.67 -13.79 -9.31
CA TYR A 156 16.39 -13.03 -10.33
C TYR A 156 16.33 -13.71 -11.71
N SER A 157 16.53 -15.03 -11.77
CA SER A 157 16.51 -15.78 -13.02
C SER A 157 15.13 -15.79 -13.69
N ARG A 158 14.04 -15.90 -12.92
CA ARG A 158 12.66 -15.93 -13.47
C ARG A 158 12.24 -14.62 -14.12
N LYS A 159 12.74 -13.47 -13.65
CA LYS A 159 12.40 -12.16 -14.23
C LYS A 159 13.06 -11.89 -15.60
N ARG A 160 13.98 -12.75 -16.04
CA ARG A 160 14.71 -12.59 -17.31
C ARG A 160 14.26 -13.56 -18.41
N GLU A 161 13.26 -14.40 -18.13
CA GLU A 161 12.54 -15.24 -19.10
C GLU A 161 11.29 -14.51 -19.61
#